data_AF-A0AAX2KPD9-F1
#
_entry.id   AF-A0AAX2KPD9-F1
#
_cell.length_a   1.000
_cell.length_b   1.000
_cell.length_c   1.000
_cell.angle_alpha   90.00
_cell.angle_beta   90.00
_cell.angle_gamma   90.00
#
_symmetry.space_group_name_H-M   'P 1'
#
loop_
_entity.id
_entity.type
_entity.pdbx_description
1 polymer ?
#
loop_
_entity_poly.entity_id
_entity_poly.type
_entity_poly.pdbx_seq_one_letter_code
_entity_poly.pdbx_strand_id
1 'polypeptide(L)'
;MITITKERLLTIKQWRETYGPSSNVVLPAEEAEELARIALAALEVEPVAVNDDMAYAFHHALSDSSLGADEVEEIKAGLRAAFANVTIQPEPVVPDDGREKFEALVRFHAGDKDHETLLLRANEGMNYQDPNVDLAWIFWKSSREHI
;
A
#
# COMPACT_ATOMS: atom_id res chain seq x y z
N MET A 1 -1.14 -9.15 -8.87
CA MET A 1 -1.75 -7.89 -8.38
C MET A 1 -1.91 -6.95 -9.57
N ILE A 2 -3.08 -6.35 -9.78
CA ILE A 2 -3.30 -5.39 -10.87
C ILE A 2 -3.21 -3.96 -10.36
N THR A 3 -2.67 -3.05 -11.15
CA THR A 3 -2.62 -1.62 -10.81
C THR A 3 -3.66 -0.89 -11.65
N ILE A 4 -4.67 -0.31 -11.00
CA ILE A 4 -5.66 0.51 -11.70
C ILE A 4 -5.02 1.85 -12.10
N THR A 5 -5.02 2.17 -13.39
CA THR A 5 -4.41 3.42 -13.87
C THR A 5 -5.35 4.62 -13.67
N LYS A 6 -4.78 5.82 -13.68
CA LYS A 6 -5.56 7.07 -13.58
C LYS A 6 -6.57 7.22 -14.72
N GLU A 7 -6.19 6.81 -15.93
CA GLU A 7 -7.05 6.83 -17.12
C GLU A 7 -8.25 5.88 -16.93
N ARG A 8 -8.02 4.73 -16.30
CA ARG A 8 -9.08 3.78 -15.98
C ARG A 8 -10.05 4.35 -14.95
N LEU A 9 -9.55 4.99 -13.89
CA LEU A 9 -10.38 5.66 -12.88
C LEU A 9 -11.24 6.78 -13.48
N LEU A 10 -10.66 7.59 -14.38
CA LEU A 10 -11.40 8.65 -15.09
C LEU A 10 -12.52 8.06 -15.97
N THR A 11 -12.23 6.95 -16.65
CA THR A 11 -13.23 6.22 -17.46
C THR A 11 -14.40 5.75 -16.59
N ILE A 12 -14.11 5.11 -15.45
CA ILE A 12 -15.13 4.63 -14.51
C ILE A 12 -15.97 5.80 -13.96
N LYS A 13 -15.33 6.93 -13.62
CA LYS A 13 -16.02 8.14 -13.18
C LYS A 13 -16.98 8.67 -14.25
N GLN A 14 -16.57 8.65 -15.52
CA GLN A 14 -17.33 9.20 -16.63
C GLN A 14 -18.57 8.36 -16.99
N TRP A 15 -18.60 7.07 -16.65
CA TRP A 15 -19.77 6.22 -16.89
C TRP A 15 -21.05 6.72 -16.22
N ARG A 16 -20.96 7.43 -15.09
CA ARG A 16 -22.12 8.09 -14.46
C ARG A 16 -22.77 9.12 -15.39
N GLU A 17 -21.95 9.86 -16.15
CA GLU A 17 -22.43 10.87 -17.09
C GLU A 17 -22.99 10.23 -18.36
N THR A 18 -22.41 9.10 -18.81
CA THR A 18 -22.84 8.38 -20.01
C THR A 18 -24.14 7.59 -19.81
N TYR A 19 -24.25 6.86 -18.69
CA TYR A 19 -25.36 5.92 -18.45
C TYR A 19 -26.40 6.45 -17.46
N GLY A 20 -26.12 7.58 -16.79
CA GLY A 20 -27.03 8.20 -15.84
C GLY A 20 -26.97 7.62 -14.42
N PRO A 21 -27.56 8.31 -13.43
CA PRO A 21 -27.36 8.02 -12.01
C PRO A 21 -27.95 6.68 -11.52
N SER A 22 -28.91 6.13 -12.25
CA SER A 22 -29.63 4.89 -11.90
C SER A 22 -29.04 3.64 -12.54
N SER A 23 -27.95 3.79 -13.31
CA SER A 23 -27.30 2.69 -14.01
C SER A 23 -26.23 2.03 -13.15
N ASN A 24 -26.27 0.70 -13.08
CA ASN A 24 -25.25 -0.07 -12.38
C ASN A 24 -23.97 -0.15 -13.23
N VAL A 25 -22.83 0.03 -12.59
CA VAL A 25 -21.50 -0.16 -13.19
C VAL A 25 -21.00 -1.56 -12.84
N VAL A 26 -20.56 -2.32 -13.85
CA VAL A 26 -19.96 -3.65 -13.67
C VAL A 26 -18.46 -3.54 -13.89
N LEU A 27 -17.69 -3.99 -12.91
CA LEU A 27 -16.22 -4.03 -12.94
C LEU A 27 -15.73 -5.48 -12.80
N PRO A 28 -14.58 -5.84 -13.41
CA PRO A 28 -13.87 -7.07 -13.06
C PRO A 28 -13.61 -7.13 -11.55
N ALA A 29 -13.65 -8.34 -10.98
CA ALA A 29 -13.46 -8.54 -9.54
C ALA A 29 -12.14 -7.95 -9.03
N GLU A 30 -11.07 -8.11 -9.81
CA GLU A 30 -9.73 -7.60 -9.50
C GLU A 30 -9.68 -6.06 -9.49
N GLU A 31 -10.39 -5.38 -10.40
CA GLU A 31 -10.48 -3.91 -10.40
C GLU A 31 -11.29 -3.41 -9.19
N ALA A 32 -12.36 -4.12 -8.83
CA ALA A 32 -13.19 -3.77 -7.69
C ALA A 32 -12.45 -3.96 -6.36
N GLU A 33 -11.68 -5.03 -6.21
CA GLU A 33 -10.83 -5.29 -5.04
C GLU A 33 -9.78 -4.19 -4.86
N GLU A 34 -9.06 -3.82 -5.93
CA GLU A 34 -8.04 -2.77 -5.85
C GLU A 34 -8.65 -1.40 -5.56
N LEU A 35 -9.83 -1.09 -6.11
CA LEU A 35 -10.58 0.13 -5.77
C LEU A 35 -10.99 0.16 -4.30
N ALA A 36 -11.50 -0.95 -3.77
CA ALA A 36 -11.88 -1.05 -2.37
C ALA A 36 -10.65 -0.86 -1.47
N ARG A 37 -9.51 -1.47 -1.82
CA ARG A 37 -8.25 -1.33 -1.10
C ARG A 37 -7.76 0.13 -1.08
N ILE A 38 -7.75 0.80 -2.24
CA ILE A 38 -7.37 2.22 -2.34
C ILE A 38 -8.32 3.11 -1.52
N ALA A 39 -9.63 2.85 -1.60
CA ALA A 39 -10.62 3.62 -0.86
C ALA A 39 -10.46 3.44 0.66
N LEU A 40 -10.22 2.21 1.12
CA LEU A 40 -9.93 1.92 2.53
C LEU A 40 -8.66 2.62 2.99
N ALA A 41 -7.57 2.48 2.23
CA ALA A 41 -6.31 3.17 2.54
C ALA A 41 -6.49 4.69 2.59
N ALA A 42 -7.30 5.27 1.70
CA ALA A 42 -7.62 6.71 1.69
C ALA A 42 -8.43 7.15 2.93
N LEU A 43 -9.24 6.27 3.51
CA LEU A 43 -9.99 6.55 4.74
C LEU A 43 -9.14 6.44 6.00
N GLU A 44 -8.10 5.60 5.98
CA GLU A 44 -7.17 5.40 7.10
C GLU A 44 -6.07 6.47 7.19
N VAL A 45 -6.02 7.41 6.23
CA VAL A 45 -4.93 8.39 6.23
C VAL A 45 -5.10 9.44 7.32
N GLU A 46 -4.15 9.47 8.24
CA GLU A 46 -4.05 10.52 9.25
C GLU A 46 -3.38 11.79 8.68
N PRO A 47 -3.87 12.98 9.05
CA PRO A 47 -3.19 14.24 8.73
C PRO A 47 -1.81 14.27 9.40
N VAL A 48 -0.84 14.96 8.79
CA VAL A 48 0.49 15.10 9.38
C VAL A 48 0.41 15.78 10.75
N ALA A 49 0.75 15.05 11.80
CA ALA A 49 0.78 15.57 13.15
C ALA A 49 2.00 16.50 13.33
N VAL A 50 1.75 17.79 13.51
CA VAL A 50 2.81 18.78 13.79
C VAL A 50 3.11 18.78 15.29
N ASN A 51 4.36 18.47 15.63
CA ASN A 51 4.89 18.47 16.99
C ASN A 51 5.90 19.61 17.23
N ASP A 52 6.37 19.72 18.48
CA ASP A 52 7.29 20.77 18.91
C ASP A 52 8.67 20.63 18.26
N ASP A 53 9.17 19.40 18.09
CA ASP A 53 10.46 19.14 17.45
C ASP A 53 10.51 19.68 16.02
N MET A 54 9.42 19.53 15.26
CA MET A 54 9.29 20.11 13.92
C MET A 54 9.33 21.63 13.93
N ALA A 55 8.69 22.28 14.92
CA ALA A 55 8.70 23.72 15.05
C ALA A 55 10.09 24.26 15.41
N TYR A 56 10.78 23.60 16.34
CA TYR A 56 12.17 23.93 16.68
C TYR A 56 13.11 23.73 15.49
N ALA A 57 13.01 22.61 14.78
CA ALA A 57 13.83 22.33 13.60
C ALA A 57 13.60 23.37 12.49
N PHE A 58 12.34 23.78 12.26
CA PHE A 58 12.00 24.80 11.27
C PHE A 58 12.64 26.16 11.59
N HIS A 59 12.56 26.58 12.85
CA HIS A 59 13.19 27.83 13.28
C HIS A 59 14.71 27.75 13.21
N HIS A 60 15.32 26.66 13.68
CA HIS A 60 16.78 26.49 13.65
C HIS A 60 17.35 26.53 12.22
N ALA A 61 16.56 26.12 11.22
CA ALA A 61 16.96 26.21 9.81
C ALA A 61 17.05 27.66 9.30
N LEU A 62 16.36 28.61 9.96
CA LEU A 62 16.28 30.02 9.54
C LEU A 62 17.01 30.96 10.49
N SER A 63 17.16 30.59 11.77
CA SER A 63 17.75 31.42 12.82
C SER A 63 18.41 30.56 13.90
N ASP A 64 19.60 30.99 14.36
CA ASP A 64 20.32 30.40 15.49
C ASP A 64 19.88 30.98 16.85
N SER A 65 18.82 31.81 16.89
CA SER A 65 18.30 32.38 18.13
C SER A 65 17.50 31.37 18.97
N SER A 66 17.39 31.62 20.27
CA SER A 66 16.48 30.85 21.14
C SER A 66 15.04 31.22 20.84
N LEU A 67 14.16 30.22 20.85
CA LEU A 67 12.72 30.32 20.63
C LEU A 67 11.97 30.53 21.95
N GLY A 68 11.01 31.45 21.96
CA GLY A 68 9.99 31.58 23.01
C GLY A 68 8.91 30.50 22.90
N ALA A 69 8.22 30.18 24.01
CA ALA A 69 7.16 29.18 24.01
C ALA A 69 5.91 29.63 23.20
N ASP A 70 5.68 30.94 23.14
CA ASP A 70 4.66 31.60 22.32
C ASP A 70 4.96 31.47 20.81
N GLU A 71 6.21 31.69 20.43
CA GLU A 71 6.68 31.54 19.04
C GLU A 71 6.58 30.08 18.53
N VAL A 72 6.82 29.09 19.40
CA VAL A 72 6.66 27.66 19.06
C VAL A 72 5.21 27.35 18.67
N GLU A 73 4.22 27.89 19.38
CA GLU A 73 2.80 27.68 19.04
C GLU A 73 2.40 28.35 17.72
N GLU A 74 2.93 29.54 17.44
CA GLU A 74 2.68 30.23 16.16
C GLU A 74 3.26 29.45 14.96
N ILE A 75 4.48 28.94 15.10
CA ILE A 75 5.10 28.10 14.07
C ILE A 75 4.29 26.82 13.87
N LYS A 76 3.85 26.16 14.95
CA LYS A 76 3.00 24.97 14.84
C LYS A 76 1.67 25.27 14.16
N ALA A 77 1.05 26.41 14.47
CA ALA A 77 -0.18 26.84 13.80
C ALA A 77 0.04 27.06 12.30
N GLY A 78 1.14 27.72 11.92
CA GLY A 78 1.53 27.90 10.53
C GLY A 78 1.79 26.59 9.79
N LEU A 79 2.53 25.66 10.41
CA LEU A 79 2.80 24.34 9.86
C LEU A 79 1.52 23.50 9.72
N ARG A 80 0.62 23.52 10.70
CA ARG A 80 -0.69 22.83 10.60
C ARG A 80 -1.54 23.39 9.47
N ALA A 81 -1.53 24.71 9.27
CA ALA A 81 -2.23 25.33 8.14
C ALA A 81 -1.59 24.92 6.79
N ALA A 82 -0.26 24.87 6.72
CA ALA A 82 0.47 24.44 5.52
C ALA A 82 0.24 22.96 5.19
N PHE A 83 0.14 22.11 6.22
CA PHE A 83 -0.06 20.67 6.07
C PHE A 83 -1.53 20.22 6.13
N ALA A 84 -2.50 21.14 6.18
CA ALA A 84 -3.92 20.82 6.30
C ALA A 84 -4.44 19.88 5.19
N ASN A 85 -3.84 19.96 4.00
CA ASN A 85 -4.15 19.08 2.86
C ASN A 85 -3.07 18.04 2.59
N VAL A 86 -2.04 17.97 3.42
CA VAL A 86 -0.96 17.00 3.31
C VAL A 86 -1.30 15.83 4.21
N THR A 87 -1.57 14.72 3.56
CA THR A 87 -1.86 13.45 4.21
C THR A 87 -0.60 12.59 4.16
N ILE A 88 -0.37 11.77 5.19
CA ILE A 88 0.70 10.78 5.15
C ILE A 88 0.36 9.84 4.00
N GLN A 89 1.13 9.81 2.91
CA GLN A 89 0.82 8.85 1.87
C GLN A 89 0.89 7.45 2.49
N PRO A 90 -0.17 6.62 2.33
CA PRO A 90 -0.09 5.24 2.78
C PRO A 90 1.18 4.66 2.17
N GLU A 91 2.03 4.03 2.98
CA GLU A 91 3.28 3.45 2.49
C GLU A 91 2.97 2.70 1.20
N PRO A 92 3.74 2.93 0.11
CA PRO A 92 3.54 2.18 -1.10
C PRO A 92 3.64 0.71 -0.70
N VAL A 93 2.48 0.04 -0.69
CA VAL A 93 2.38 -1.38 -0.39
C VAL A 93 3.17 -2.03 -1.50
N VAL A 94 4.43 -2.32 -1.20
CA VAL A 94 5.25 -3.22 -2.01
C VAL A 94 4.36 -4.44 -2.14
N PRO A 95 3.93 -4.82 -3.35
CA PRO A 95 3.17 -6.02 -3.53
C PRO A 95 3.87 -7.12 -2.73
N ASP A 96 3.14 -7.94 -1.98
CA ASP A 96 3.72 -9.11 -1.33
C ASP A 96 4.08 -10.12 -2.43
N ASP A 97 5.10 -9.77 -3.20
CA ASP A 97 5.79 -10.57 -4.19
C ASP A 97 6.49 -11.73 -3.50
N GLY A 98 6.39 -11.88 -2.18
CA GLY A 98 7.01 -12.98 -1.47
C GLY A 98 6.57 -14.31 -2.05
N ARG A 99 5.29 -14.43 -2.40
CA ARG A 99 4.76 -15.63 -3.05
C ARG A 99 5.31 -15.81 -4.46
N GLU A 100 5.36 -14.76 -5.27
CA GLU A 100 5.92 -14.83 -6.64
C GLU A 100 7.42 -15.14 -6.63
N LYS A 101 8.18 -14.54 -5.70
CA LYS A 101 9.62 -14.76 -5.48
C LYS A 101 9.90 -16.18 -5.01
N PHE A 102 9.08 -16.72 -4.11
CA PHE A 102 9.17 -18.11 -3.68
C PHE A 102 8.90 -19.06 -4.84
N GLU A 103 7.83 -18.85 -5.60
CA GLU A 103 7.50 -19.69 -6.75
C GLU A 103 8.56 -19.63 -7.85
N ALA A 104 9.14 -18.44 -8.12
CA ALA A 104 10.27 -18.29 -9.03
C ALA A 104 11.50 -19.09 -8.55
N LEU A 105 11.78 -19.09 -7.24
CA LEU A 105 12.86 -19.87 -6.65
C LEU A 105 12.63 -21.38 -6.81
N VAL A 106 11.40 -21.84 -6.60
CA VAL A 106 11.01 -23.24 -6.81
C VAL A 106 11.17 -23.64 -8.27
N ARG A 107 10.66 -22.83 -9.22
CA ARG A 107 10.82 -23.07 -10.66
C ARG A 107 12.29 -23.12 -11.08
N PHE A 108 13.14 -22.27 -10.51
CA PHE A 108 14.58 -22.27 -10.79
C PHE A 108 15.28 -23.57 -10.32
N HIS A 109 14.88 -24.14 -9.18
CA HIS A 109 15.54 -25.32 -8.60
C HIS A 109 14.87 -26.66 -8.95
N ALA A 110 13.61 -26.67 -9.43
CA ALA A 110 12.85 -27.89 -9.68
C ALA A 110 13.28 -28.64 -10.97
N GLY A 111 14.03 -28.00 -11.88
CA GLY A 111 14.48 -28.62 -13.14
C GLY A 111 13.32 -29.02 -14.06
N ASP A 112 13.41 -30.18 -14.73
CA ASP A 112 12.39 -30.75 -15.63
C ASP A 112 11.14 -31.31 -14.90
N LYS A 113 11.04 -31.16 -13.57
CA LYS A 113 9.83 -31.57 -12.86
C LYS A 113 8.65 -30.69 -13.26
N ASP A 114 7.46 -31.30 -13.28
CA ASP A 114 6.23 -30.58 -13.53
C ASP A 114 5.96 -29.58 -12.38
N HIS A 115 6.13 -28.29 -12.70
CA HIS A 115 6.04 -27.18 -11.77
C HIS A 115 4.59 -26.74 -11.57
N GLU A 116 3.71 -27.06 -12.52
CA GLU A 116 2.28 -26.79 -12.43
C GLU A 116 1.63 -27.61 -11.31
N THR A 117 2.07 -28.86 -11.11
CA THR A 117 1.59 -29.72 -10.02
C THR A 117 2.21 -29.38 -8.67
N LEU A 118 3.49 -28.98 -8.62
CA LEU A 118 4.16 -28.60 -7.36
C LEU A 118 3.65 -27.27 -6.79
N LEU A 119 3.34 -26.30 -7.66
CA LEU A 119 2.89 -24.98 -7.25
C LEU A 119 1.37 -24.84 -7.20
N LEU A 120 0.63 -25.96 -7.31
CA LEU A 120 -0.82 -25.92 -7.19
C LEU A 120 -1.21 -25.43 -5.79
N ARG A 121 -2.02 -24.39 -5.76
CA ARG A 121 -2.48 -23.78 -4.51
C ARG A 121 -3.78 -24.42 -4.04
N ALA A 122 -3.91 -24.57 -2.73
CA ALA A 122 -5.11 -25.04 -2.06
C ALA A 122 -5.66 -23.95 -1.12
N ASN A 123 -6.88 -24.18 -0.61
CA ASN A 123 -7.57 -23.30 0.35
C ASN A 123 -7.52 -21.82 -0.07
N GLU A 124 -8.04 -21.52 -1.25
CA GLU A 124 -8.12 -20.15 -1.80
C GLU A 124 -6.76 -19.45 -1.93
N GLY A 125 -5.66 -20.21 -2.04
CA GLY A 125 -4.32 -19.64 -2.18
C GLY A 125 -3.56 -19.49 -0.87
N MET A 126 -4.13 -19.90 0.27
CA MET A 126 -3.45 -19.83 1.56
C MET A 126 -2.21 -20.74 1.62
N ASN A 127 -2.31 -21.95 1.06
CA ASN A 127 -1.25 -22.96 1.10
C ASN A 127 -1.02 -23.65 -0.25
N TYR A 128 0.04 -24.45 -0.33
CA TYR A 128 0.30 -25.32 -1.48
C TYR A 128 -0.29 -26.72 -1.23
N GLN A 129 -0.77 -27.37 -2.30
CA GLN A 129 -1.32 -28.72 -2.20
C GLN A 129 -0.23 -29.75 -1.90
N ASP A 130 0.99 -29.54 -2.41
CA ASP A 130 2.15 -30.35 -2.04
C ASP A 130 2.65 -29.97 -0.63
N PRO A 131 2.66 -30.91 0.34
CA PRO A 131 3.05 -30.61 1.72
C PRO A 131 4.50 -30.13 1.87
N ASN A 132 5.41 -30.55 0.99
CA ASN A 132 6.81 -30.13 1.05
C ASN A 132 6.97 -28.70 0.55
N VAL A 133 6.24 -28.33 -0.50
CA VAL A 133 6.21 -26.97 -1.02
C VAL A 133 5.55 -26.03 0.00
N ASP A 134 4.50 -26.49 0.67
CA ASP A 134 3.82 -25.70 1.70
C ASP A 134 4.73 -25.43 2.92
N LEU A 135 5.42 -26.47 3.41
CA LEU A 135 6.42 -26.30 4.47
C LEU A 135 7.56 -25.38 4.04
N ALA A 136 8.07 -25.53 2.81
CA ALA A 136 9.12 -24.66 2.28
C ALA A 136 8.68 -23.19 2.22
N TRP A 137 7.42 -22.92 1.87
CA TRP A 137 6.84 -21.58 1.89
C TRP A 137 6.79 -20.99 3.30
N ILE A 138 6.35 -21.76 4.29
CA ILE A 138 6.30 -21.33 5.70
C ILE A 138 7.70 -20.94 6.20
N PHE A 139 8.72 -21.78 5.94
CA PHE A 139 10.10 -21.48 6.33
C PHE A 139 10.67 -20.27 5.58
N TRP A 140 10.40 -20.15 4.28
CA TRP A 140 10.86 -19.06 3.45
C TRP A 140 10.29 -17.70 3.90
N LYS A 141 9.02 -17.67 4.31
CA LYS A 141 8.41 -16.46 4.90
C LYS A 141 9.06 -16.10 6.24
N SER A 142 9.13 -17.07 7.15
CA SER A 142 9.68 -16.85 8.49
C SER A 142 11.13 -16.35 8.46
N SER A 143 11.93 -16.76 7.46
CA SER A 143 13.31 -16.28 7.32
C SER A 143 13.44 -14.81 6.90
N ARG A 144 12.34 -14.15 6.52
CA ARG A 144 12.32 -12.77 5.99
C ARG A 144 11.56 -11.79 6.88
N GLU A 145 10.82 -12.28 7.87
CA GLU A 145 10.12 -11.45 8.86
C GLU A 145 11.07 -10.81 9.90
N HIS A 146 12.38 -11.07 9.82
CA HIS A 146 13.41 -10.60 10.77
C HIS A 146 14.48 -9.67 10.14
N ILE A 147 14.21 -9.12 8.95
CA ILE A 147 15.12 -8.17 8.27
C ILE A 147 14.58 -6.75 8.42
#